data_AF-A0A496WD63-F1
#
_entry.id   AF-A0A496WD63-F1
#
_cell.length_a   1.000
_cell.length_b   1.000
_cell.length_c   1.000
_cell.angle_alpha   90.00
_cell.angle_beta   90.00
_cell.angle_gamma   90.00
#
_symmetry.space_group_name_H-M   'P 1'
#
loop_
_entity.id
_entity.type
_entity.pdbx_description
1 polymer ?
#
loop_
_entity_poly.entity_id
_entity_poly.type
_entity_poly.pdbx_seq_one_letter_code
_entity_poly.pdbx_strand_id
1 'polypeptide(L)'
;MQPDVKIQSFLARKILQSMSYCGSTLRAATLILGLVFFLMTGPLRAEHEADHRYNIRGYLLDAEERGIASKEVAVFKDGKLLGSGKTDSSGYYSLHLHLHNSDLRQNLTLRAGSSQAQLRVKFDPTDNTTVRIHEANFIAGGFVEGDLGRFRLPSWAYPVGGLIVIGFILVTLEKRRRAKLRKKTTAAKSSGGQSKGKKRRRKR
;
A
#
# COMPACT_ATOMS: atom_id res chain seq x y z
N MET A 1 -2.47 -68.37 58.26
CA MET A 1 -1.48 -67.31 57.99
C MET A 1 -1.76 -66.80 56.57
N GLN A 2 -2.29 -65.57 56.46
CA GLN A 2 -2.89 -65.05 55.23
C GLN A 2 -1.81 -64.72 54.18
N PRO A 3 -1.95 -65.15 52.91
CA PRO A 3 -1.07 -64.68 51.85
C PRO A 3 -1.36 -63.21 51.53
N ASP A 4 -0.25 -62.49 51.35
CA ASP A 4 -0.09 -61.05 51.27
C ASP A 4 -0.80 -60.44 50.04
N VAL A 5 -1.76 -59.55 50.30
CA VAL A 5 -2.63 -58.87 49.32
C VAL A 5 -1.83 -58.00 48.32
N LYS A 6 -0.53 -57.78 48.57
CA LYS A 6 0.33 -56.93 47.73
C LYS A 6 0.60 -57.48 46.33
N ILE A 7 0.62 -58.81 46.13
CA ILE A 7 1.04 -59.41 44.84
C ILE A 7 -0.03 -59.23 43.75
N GLN A 8 -1.31 -59.28 44.10
CA GLN A 8 -2.43 -59.08 43.17
C GLN A 8 -2.48 -57.65 42.61
N SER A 9 -2.08 -56.65 43.40
CA SER A 9 -2.10 -55.23 43.00
C SER A 9 -1.00 -54.84 41.99
N PHE A 10 0.10 -55.59 41.96
CA PHE A 10 1.27 -55.28 41.13
C PHE A 10 1.11 -55.80 39.69
N LEU A 11 0.43 -56.95 39.53
CA LEU A 11 0.13 -57.53 38.21
C LEU A 11 -0.99 -56.77 37.49
N ALA A 12 -2.02 -56.30 38.20
CA ALA A 12 -3.10 -55.50 37.61
C ALA A 12 -2.63 -54.16 37.04
N ARG A 13 -1.63 -53.51 37.68
CA ARG A 13 -1.05 -52.25 37.17
C ARG A 13 -0.18 -52.43 35.92
N LYS A 14 0.50 -53.57 35.78
CA LYS A 14 1.33 -53.86 34.60
C LYS A 14 0.49 -54.15 33.34
N ILE A 15 -0.69 -54.73 33.51
CA ILE A 15 -1.59 -55.06 32.39
C ILE A 15 -2.36 -53.82 31.90
N LEU A 16 -2.73 -52.88 32.80
CA LEU A 16 -3.35 -51.61 32.37
C LEU A 16 -2.37 -50.67 31.66
N GLN A 17 -1.06 -50.77 31.92
CA GLN A 17 -0.07 -49.95 31.21
C GLN A 17 0.18 -50.43 29.78
N SER A 18 0.06 -51.71 29.45
CA SER A 18 0.29 -52.19 28.06
C SER A 18 -0.87 -51.88 27.11
N MET A 19 -2.10 -51.70 27.62
CA MET A 19 -3.27 -51.40 26.78
C MET A 19 -3.39 -49.91 26.39
N SER A 20 -2.66 -49.00 27.05
CA SER A 20 -2.68 -47.55 26.76
C SER A 20 -1.69 -47.11 25.67
N TYR A 21 -0.79 -47.99 25.24
CA TYR A 21 0.19 -47.68 24.17
C TYR A 21 -0.28 -48.07 22.76
N CYS A 22 -1.38 -48.80 22.63
CA CYS A 22 -1.90 -49.23 21.31
C CYS A 22 -2.81 -48.17 20.64
N GLY A 23 -3.56 -47.38 21.43
CA GLY A 23 -4.41 -46.30 20.90
C GLY A 23 -3.67 -44.98 20.60
N SER A 24 -2.57 -44.72 21.28
CA SER A 24 -1.76 -43.50 21.10
C SER A 24 -0.86 -43.56 19.87
N THR A 25 -0.35 -44.75 19.54
CA THR A 25 0.51 -44.97 18.36
C THR A 25 -0.29 -44.93 17.05
N LEU A 26 -1.53 -45.44 17.03
CA LEU A 26 -2.41 -45.32 15.86
C LEU A 26 -2.82 -43.86 15.56
N ARG A 27 -3.04 -43.06 16.61
CA ARG A 27 -3.34 -41.62 16.49
C ARG A 27 -2.11 -40.82 16.05
N ALA A 28 -0.93 -41.16 16.58
CA ALA A 28 0.31 -40.54 16.15
C ALA A 28 0.62 -40.88 14.67
N ALA A 29 0.44 -42.13 14.26
CA ALA A 29 0.68 -42.56 12.88
C ALA A 29 -0.26 -41.88 11.87
N THR A 30 -1.54 -41.72 12.22
CA THR A 30 -2.51 -41.02 11.37
C THR A 30 -2.23 -39.52 11.28
N LEU A 31 -1.81 -38.88 12.38
CA LEU A 31 -1.38 -37.48 12.35
C LEU A 31 -0.09 -37.28 11.53
N ILE A 32 0.87 -38.18 11.66
CA ILE A 32 2.11 -38.14 10.88
C ILE A 32 1.81 -38.36 9.39
N LEU A 33 0.97 -39.33 9.05
CA LEU A 33 0.59 -39.58 7.66
C LEU A 33 -0.19 -38.41 7.05
N GLY A 34 -1.11 -37.80 7.81
CA GLY A 34 -1.83 -36.60 7.40
C GLY A 34 -0.91 -35.39 7.20
N LEU A 35 0.08 -35.21 8.09
CA LEU A 35 1.08 -34.15 7.96
C LEU A 35 1.99 -34.37 6.74
N VAL A 36 2.42 -35.60 6.49
CA VAL A 36 3.20 -35.95 5.29
C VAL A 36 2.38 -35.69 4.02
N PHE A 37 1.09 -36.05 4.00
CA PHE A 37 0.22 -35.77 2.86
C PHE A 37 0.02 -34.27 2.63
N PHE A 38 -0.15 -33.48 3.70
CA PHE A 38 -0.26 -32.02 3.63
C PHE A 38 1.04 -31.34 3.18
N LEU A 39 2.20 -31.90 3.52
CA LEU A 39 3.50 -31.42 3.04
C LEU A 39 3.79 -31.81 1.58
N MET A 40 3.12 -32.85 1.08
CA MET A 40 3.21 -33.30 -0.32
C MET A 40 2.23 -32.58 -1.25
N THR A 41 1.25 -31.84 -0.72
CA THR A 41 0.44 -30.92 -1.53
C THR A 41 1.23 -29.64 -1.80
N GLY A 42 2.19 -29.72 -2.73
CA GLY A 42 2.82 -28.54 -3.29
C GLY A 42 1.79 -27.66 -4.02
N PRO A 43 2.08 -26.36 -4.22
CA PRO A 43 1.18 -25.50 -4.96
C PRO A 43 1.03 -26.06 -6.37
N LEU A 44 -0.18 -26.54 -6.70
CA LEU A 44 -0.59 -26.79 -8.07
C LEU A 44 -0.51 -25.43 -8.78
N ARG A 45 0.59 -25.21 -9.49
CA ARG A 45 0.71 -24.09 -10.40
C ARG A 45 -0.23 -24.39 -11.55
N ALA A 46 -1.40 -23.80 -11.50
CA ALA A 46 -2.30 -23.79 -12.64
C ALA A 46 -1.57 -23.07 -13.78
N GLU A 47 -1.19 -23.83 -14.81
CA GLU A 47 -0.73 -23.27 -16.07
C GLU A 47 -1.94 -22.61 -16.74
N HIS A 48 -2.18 -21.36 -16.38
CA HIS A 48 -3.16 -20.55 -17.08
C HIS A 48 -2.54 -20.04 -18.39
N GLU A 49 -3.32 -20.18 -19.47
CA GLU A 49 -3.07 -19.54 -20.76
C GLU A 49 -2.68 -18.07 -20.55
N ALA A 50 -1.70 -17.58 -21.32
CA ALA A 50 -1.22 -16.20 -21.21
C ALA A 50 -2.39 -15.20 -21.28
N ASP A 51 -2.52 -14.33 -20.28
CA ASP A 51 -3.57 -13.33 -20.29
C ASP A 51 -3.28 -12.27 -21.37
N HIS A 52 -3.94 -12.41 -22.52
CA HIS A 52 -3.85 -11.47 -23.64
C HIS A 52 -4.68 -10.20 -23.43
N ARG A 53 -5.27 -10.00 -22.24
CA ARG A 53 -6.07 -8.83 -21.91
C ARG A 53 -5.15 -7.65 -21.58
N TYR A 54 -5.22 -6.63 -22.43
CA TYR A 54 -4.57 -5.36 -22.24
C TYR A 54 -5.59 -4.29 -21.88
N ASN A 55 -5.51 -3.75 -20.67
CA ASN A 55 -6.44 -2.75 -20.17
C ASN A 55 -5.86 -1.35 -20.31
N ILE A 56 -6.55 -0.49 -21.05
CA ILE A 56 -6.25 0.94 -21.09
C ILE A 56 -7.28 1.65 -20.24
N ARG A 57 -6.83 2.38 -19.22
CA ARG A 57 -7.72 3.11 -18.32
C ARG A 57 -7.19 4.49 -18.00
N GLY A 58 -8.08 5.38 -17.58
CA GLY A 58 -7.71 6.66 -17.02
C GLY A 58 -8.88 7.62 -17.01
N TYR A 59 -8.57 8.92 -16.90
CA TYR A 59 -9.56 9.98 -16.78
C TYR A 59 -9.49 10.96 -17.95
N LEU A 60 -10.65 11.46 -18.35
CA LEU A 60 -10.80 12.62 -19.23
C LEU A 60 -11.28 13.80 -18.38
N LEU A 61 -10.37 14.74 -18.13
CA LEU A 61 -10.56 15.88 -17.24
C LEU A 61 -10.49 17.20 -18.03
N ASP A 62 -11.31 18.17 -17.63
CA ASP A 62 -11.24 19.54 -18.12
C ASP A 62 -10.07 20.32 -17.49
N ALA A 63 -9.98 21.62 -17.78
CA ALA A 63 -8.93 22.49 -17.23
C ALA A 63 -9.04 22.71 -15.72
N GLU A 64 -10.22 22.47 -15.13
CA GLU A 64 -10.47 22.54 -13.70
C GLU A 64 -10.37 21.15 -13.03
N GLU A 65 -9.78 20.17 -13.73
CA GLU A 65 -9.66 18.78 -13.27
C GLU A 65 -11.01 18.08 -13.01
N ARG A 66 -12.10 18.55 -13.62
CA ARG A 66 -13.42 17.92 -13.51
C ARG A 66 -13.61 16.88 -14.61
N GLY A 67 -14.24 15.77 -14.24
CA GLY A 67 -14.57 14.67 -15.14
C GLY A 67 -15.50 15.09 -16.27
N ILE A 68 -15.12 14.80 -17.51
CA ILE A 68 -15.96 15.01 -18.68
C ILE A 68 -16.70 13.71 -19.00
N ALA A 69 -18.00 13.68 -18.71
CA ALA A 69 -18.82 12.48 -18.84
C ALA A 69 -19.33 12.20 -20.26
N SER A 70 -19.68 10.93 -20.51
CA SER A 70 -20.33 10.45 -21.75
C SER A 70 -19.57 10.76 -23.04
N LYS A 71 -18.25 10.96 -22.97
CA LYS A 71 -17.40 11.17 -24.14
C LYS A 71 -16.92 9.85 -24.69
N GLU A 72 -16.92 9.76 -26.02
CA GLU A 72 -16.41 8.59 -26.71
C GLU A 72 -14.90 8.46 -26.53
N VAL A 73 -14.48 7.25 -26.19
CA VAL A 73 -13.08 6.87 -26.11
C VAL A 73 -12.88 5.65 -26.99
N ALA A 74 -11.90 5.69 -27.88
CA ALA A 74 -11.64 4.64 -28.85
C ALA A 74 -10.15 4.44 -29.05
N VAL A 75 -9.74 3.18 -29.23
CA VAL A 75 -8.37 2.79 -29.48
C VAL A 75 -8.25 2.19 -30.87
N PHE A 76 -7.27 2.66 -31.63
CA PHE A 76 -6.99 2.22 -32.98
C PHE A 76 -5.57 1.68 -33.09
N LYS A 77 -5.39 0.71 -33.97
CA LYS A 77 -4.08 0.22 -34.43
C LYS A 77 -4.07 0.30 -35.93
N ASP A 78 -3.14 1.05 -36.50
CA ASP A 78 -3.02 1.25 -37.95
C ASP A 78 -4.35 1.67 -38.61
N GLY A 79 -5.13 2.51 -37.92
CA GLY A 79 -6.46 2.97 -38.36
C GLY A 79 -7.62 1.99 -38.09
N LYS A 80 -7.35 0.75 -37.69
CA LYS A 80 -8.36 -0.24 -37.31
C LYS A 80 -8.80 -0.07 -35.85
N LEU A 81 -10.11 0.00 -35.61
CA LEU A 81 -10.66 0.05 -34.26
C LEU A 81 -10.39 -1.27 -33.51
N LEU A 82 -9.75 -1.18 -32.34
CA LEU A 82 -9.51 -2.29 -31.43
C LEU A 82 -10.56 -2.37 -30.32
N GLY A 83 -11.03 -1.22 -29.85
CA GLY A 83 -12.00 -1.12 -28.77
C GLY A 83 -12.51 0.29 -28.59
N SER A 84 -13.72 0.43 -28.07
CA SER A 84 -14.33 1.72 -27.77
C SER A 84 -15.23 1.65 -26.54
N GLY A 85 -15.54 2.80 -26.00
CA GLY A 85 -16.37 2.96 -24.82
C GLY A 85 -16.71 4.44 -24.60
N LYS A 86 -17.31 4.72 -23.44
CA LYS A 86 -17.60 6.09 -23.02
C LYS A 86 -17.08 6.35 -21.63
N THR A 87 -16.75 7.61 -21.35
CA THR A 87 -16.43 8.05 -19.99
C THR A 87 -17.68 8.04 -19.10
N ASP A 88 -17.48 7.69 -17.83
CA ASP A 88 -18.53 7.75 -16.80
C ASP A 88 -18.77 9.17 -16.27
N SER A 89 -19.61 9.33 -15.24
CA SER A 89 -19.90 10.64 -14.65
C SER A 89 -18.69 11.34 -14.02
N SER A 90 -17.63 10.60 -13.68
CA SER A 90 -16.36 11.12 -13.16
C SER A 90 -15.33 11.37 -14.26
N GLY A 91 -15.68 11.13 -15.52
CA GLY A 91 -14.74 11.20 -16.65
C GLY A 91 -13.83 9.98 -16.76
N TYR A 92 -14.02 8.94 -15.94
CA TYR A 92 -13.22 7.72 -15.98
C TYR A 92 -13.63 6.84 -17.16
N TYR A 93 -12.65 6.18 -17.77
CA TYR A 93 -12.87 5.16 -18.79
C TYR A 93 -11.92 3.97 -18.58
N SER A 94 -12.36 2.80 -19.04
CA SER A 94 -11.59 1.56 -19.07
C SER A 94 -11.94 0.78 -20.32
N LEU A 95 -10.94 0.42 -21.11
CA LEU A 95 -11.07 -0.33 -22.36
C LEU A 95 -10.27 -1.62 -22.26
N HIS A 96 -10.97 -2.75 -22.38
CA HIS A 96 -10.37 -4.07 -22.42
C HIS A 96 -10.04 -4.42 -23.87
N LEU A 97 -8.75 -4.53 -24.19
CA LEU A 97 -8.26 -4.93 -25.51
C LEU A 97 -7.68 -6.34 -25.44
N HIS A 98 -7.70 -7.03 -26.57
CA HIS A 98 -7.00 -8.30 -26.73
C HIS A 98 -5.76 -8.02 -27.59
N LEU A 99 -4.58 -7.97 -26.95
CA LEU A 99 -3.30 -7.75 -27.64
C LEU A 99 -2.47 -9.03 -27.56
N HIS A 100 -1.87 -9.41 -28.68
CA HIS A 100 -0.95 -10.55 -28.75
C HIS A 100 0.45 -10.13 -28.34
N ASN A 101 1.31 -11.11 -28.01
CA ASN A 101 2.72 -10.86 -27.70
C ASN A 101 3.48 -10.19 -28.86
N SER A 102 3.04 -10.41 -30.11
CA SER A 102 3.56 -9.74 -31.31
C SER A 102 3.25 -8.25 -31.38
N ASP A 103 2.28 -7.77 -30.58
CA ASP A 103 1.90 -6.35 -30.52
C ASP A 103 2.78 -5.54 -29.56
N LEU A 104 3.76 -6.20 -28.92
CA LEU A 104 4.71 -5.55 -28.03
C LEU A 104 5.47 -4.43 -28.76
N ARG A 105 5.59 -3.27 -28.11
CA ARG A 105 6.22 -2.03 -28.62
C ARG A 105 5.51 -1.36 -29.79
N GLN A 106 4.36 -1.86 -30.24
CA GLN A 106 3.57 -1.18 -31.25
C GLN A 106 2.92 0.09 -30.68
N ASN A 107 2.59 1.02 -31.58
CA ASN A 107 1.91 2.25 -31.22
C ASN A 107 0.40 2.10 -31.46
N LEU A 108 -0.38 2.31 -30.42
CA LEU A 108 -1.82 2.44 -30.50
C LEU A 108 -2.20 3.91 -30.52
N THR A 109 -3.23 4.25 -31.27
CA THR A 109 -3.83 5.58 -31.26
C THR A 109 -5.02 5.57 -30.32
N LEU A 110 -4.95 6.28 -29.21
CA LEU A 110 -6.06 6.49 -28.30
C LEU A 110 -6.71 7.85 -28.62
N ARG A 111 -8.01 7.84 -28.82
CA ARG A 111 -8.83 9.04 -29.01
C ARG A 111 -9.84 9.13 -27.88
N ALA A 112 -9.94 10.28 -27.23
CA ALA A 112 -10.91 10.57 -26.18
C ALA A 112 -11.55 11.94 -26.46
N GLY A 113 -12.78 11.94 -26.97
CA GLY A 113 -13.43 13.16 -27.46
C GLY A 113 -12.61 13.84 -28.57
N SER A 114 -12.20 15.09 -28.34
CA SER A 114 -11.35 15.87 -29.26
C SER A 114 -9.85 15.61 -29.09
N SER A 115 -9.45 14.86 -28.06
CA SER A 115 -8.05 14.61 -27.72
C SER A 115 -7.57 13.30 -28.33
N GLN A 116 -6.30 13.25 -28.72
CA GLN A 116 -5.67 12.06 -29.28
C GLN A 116 -4.24 11.90 -28.73
N ALA A 117 -3.84 10.66 -28.47
CA ALA A 117 -2.49 10.32 -28.01
C ALA A 117 -2.00 9.04 -28.69
N GLN A 118 -0.67 8.91 -28.84
CA GLN A 118 -0.04 7.64 -29.18
C GLN A 118 0.41 6.93 -27.91
N LEU A 119 -0.07 5.70 -27.73
CA LEU A 119 0.31 4.82 -26.63
C LEU A 119 1.28 3.77 -27.14
N ARG A 120 2.44 3.68 -26.52
CA ARG A 120 3.36 2.58 -26.82
C ARG A 120 3.02 1.38 -25.95
N VAL A 121 2.70 0.25 -26.57
CA VAL A 121 2.38 -0.98 -25.86
C VAL A 121 3.62 -1.48 -25.11
N LYS A 122 3.49 -1.56 -23.79
CA LYS A 122 4.50 -2.08 -22.88
C LYS A 122 3.84 -3.12 -21.98
N PHE A 123 4.35 -4.34 -22.00
CA PHE A 123 4.05 -5.40 -21.04
C PHE A 123 5.20 -6.40 -21.07
N ASP A 124 5.34 -7.21 -20.02
CA ASP A 124 6.29 -8.33 -20.03
C ASP A 124 5.59 -9.56 -20.64
N PRO A 125 6.05 -10.10 -21.78
CA PRO A 125 5.44 -11.28 -22.38
C PRO A 125 5.69 -12.56 -21.57
N THR A 126 6.62 -12.55 -20.62
CA THR A 126 6.88 -13.67 -19.71
C THR A 126 5.99 -13.64 -18.47
N ASP A 127 5.36 -12.50 -18.17
CA ASP A 127 4.37 -12.37 -17.11
C ASP A 127 2.96 -12.63 -17.65
N ASN A 128 2.45 -13.81 -17.29
CA ASN A 128 1.11 -14.28 -17.62
C ASN A 128 0.14 -14.17 -16.44
N THR A 129 0.60 -13.66 -15.30
CA THR A 129 -0.16 -13.66 -14.04
C THR A 129 -0.71 -12.28 -13.69
N THR A 130 0.00 -11.22 -14.07
CA THR A 130 -0.41 -9.85 -13.78
C THR A 130 -1.29 -9.28 -14.89
N VAL A 131 -2.40 -8.64 -14.50
CA VAL A 131 -3.24 -7.89 -15.44
C VAL A 131 -2.42 -6.76 -16.06
N ARG A 132 -2.40 -6.71 -17.40
CA ARG A 132 -1.65 -5.68 -18.15
C ARG A 132 -2.46 -4.40 -18.16
N ILE A 133 -2.00 -3.37 -17.45
CA ILE A 133 -2.70 -2.09 -17.31
C ILE A 133 -1.82 -0.97 -17.89
N HIS A 134 -2.41 -0.13 -18.73
CA HIS A 134 -1.84 1.10 -19.24
C HIS A 134 -2.67 2.28 -18.74
N GLU A 135 -2.03 3.18 -18.01
CA GLU A 135 -2.68 4.36 -17.44
C GLU A 135 -2.49 5.56 -18.36
N ALA A 136 -3.58 5.96 -19.01
CA ALA A 136 -3.62 6.96 -20.05
C ALA A 136 -4.64 8.03 -19.63
N ASN A 137 -4.20 9.24 -19.34
CA ASN A 137 -5.10 10.30 -18.89
C ASN A 137 -5.05 11.48 -19.85
N PHE A 138 -6.16 12.19 -19.94
CA PHE A 138 -6.27 13.45 -20.68
C PHE A 138 -6.71 14.54 -19.72
N ILE A 139 -5.91 15.61 -19.60
CA ILE A 139 -6.19 16.74 -18.72
C ILE A 139 -6.09 18.01 -19.57
N ALA A 140 -7.17 18.77 -19.66
CA ALA A 140 -7.24 19.99 -20.47
C ALA A 140 -6.80 19.76 -21.94
N GLY A 141 -7.04 18.56 -22.48
CA GLY A 141 -6.61 18.15 -23.83
C GLY A 141 -5.17 17.62 -23.92
N GLY A 142 -4.35 17.77 -22.88
CA GLY A 142 -3.00 17.21 -22.81
C GLY A 142 -3.00 15.76 -22.36
N PHE A 143 -2.10 14.94 -22.94
CA PHE A 143 -1.93 13.54 -22.55
C PHE A 143 -0.94 13.40 -21.38
N VAL A 144 -1.32 12.61 -20.37
CA VAL A 144 -0.51 12.31 -19.19
C VAL A 144 -0.53 10.80 -18.94
N GLU A 145 0.63 10.15 -19.04
CA GLU A 145 0.81 8.73 -18.77
C GLU A 145 1.11 8.51 -17.28
N GLY A 146 0.49 7.48 -16.67
CA GLY A 146 0.70 7.07 -15.27
C GLY A 146 -0.47 7.33 -14.32
N ASP A 147 -0.31 6.94 -13.06
CA ASP A 147 -1.39 6.97 -12.07
C ASP A 147 -1.68 8.41 -11.64
N LEU A 148 -2.91 8.86 -11.89
CA LEU A 148 -3.46 10.05 -11.25
C LEU A 148 -3.89 9.64 -9.84
N GLY A 149 -2.90 9.48 -8.95
CA GLY A 149 -3.15 9.03 -7.59
C GLY A 149 -4.31 9.79 -6.93
N ARG A 150 -5.12 9.07 -6.14
CA ARG A 150 -6.37 9.53 -5.50
C ARG A 150 -6.28 10.85 -4.72
N PHE A 151 -5.08 11.30 -4.37
CA PHE A 151 -4.78 12.51 -3.60
C PHE A 151 -3.89 13.48 -4.36
N ARG A 152 -4.14 13.69 -5.66
CA ARG A 152 -3.50 14.80 -6.38
C ARG A 152 -4.09 16.10 -5.83
N LEU A 153 -3.34 16.72 -4.92
CA LEU A 153 -3.71 18.03 -4.41
C LEU A 153 -3.68 19.01 -5.59
N PRO A 154 -4.72 19.83 -5.79
CA PRO A 154 -4.71 20.84 -6.83
C PRO A 154 -3.42 21.67 -6.79
N SER A 155 -2.94 22.13 -7.94
CA SER A 155 -1.67 22.88 -8.04
C SER A 155 -1.60 24.10 -7.10
N TRP A 156 -2.74 24.72 -6.78
CA TRP A 156 -2.83 25.83 -5.81
C TRP A 156 -2.61 25.42 -4.34
N ALA A 157 -2.81 24.15 -3.98
CA ALA A 157 -2.67 23.69 -2.60
C ALA A 157 -1.19 23.65 -2.16
N TYR A 158 -0.25 23.49 -3.10
CA TYR A 158 1.19 23.52 -2.82
C TYR A 158 1.67 24.87 -2.28
N PRO A 159 1.43 26.03 -2.93
CA PRO A 159 1.84 27.32 -2.40
C PRO A 159 1.12 27.66 -1.08
N VAL A 160 -0.17 27.31 -0.94
CA VAL A 160 -0.92 27.51 0.32
C VAL A 160 -0.33 26.68 1.46
N GLY A 161 -0.06 25.39 1.21
CA GLY A 161 0.60 24.51 2.19
C GLY A 161 1.98 25.01 2.58
N GLY A 162 2.76 25.50 1.61
CA GLY A 162 4.07 26.13 1.85
C GLY A 162 3.98 27.33 2.80
N LEU A 163 3.02 28.24 2.59
CA LEU A 163 2.81 29.40 3.47
C LEU A 163 2.41 29.01 4.89
N ILE A 164 1.56 27.99 5.04
CA ILE A 164 1.17 27.48 6.37
C ILE A 164 2.38 26.94 7.12
N VAL A 165 3.22 26.14 6.45
CA VAL A 165 4.45 25.58 7.04
C VAL A 165 5.43 26.69 7.42
N ILE A 166 5.66 27.67 6.53
CA ILE A 166 6.54 28.82 6.81
C ILE A 166 6.01 29.61 8.01
N GLY A 167 4.71 29.90 8.06
CA GLY A 167 4.08 30.58 9.19
C GLY A 167 4.27 29.82 10.50
N PHE A 168 4.09 28.50 10.49
CA PHE A 168 4.31 27.66 11.67
C PHE A 168 5.79 27.68 12.13
N ILE A 169 6.74 27.64 11.20
CA ILE A 169 8.18 27.75 11.50
C ILE A 169 8.48 29.12 12.13
N LEU A 170 7.97 30.21 11.56
CA LEU A 170 8.20 31.56 12.09
C LEU A 170 7.63 31.71 13.51
N VAL A 171 6.40 31.25 13.75
CA VAL A 171 5.75 31.29 15.08
C VAL A 171 6.51 30.45 16.10
N THR A 172 6.97 29.26 15.73
CA THR A 172 7.74 28.39 16.64
C THR A 172 9.12 28.96 16.95
N LEU A 173 9.81 29.56 15.98
CA LEU A 173 11.07 30.27 16.19
C LEU A 173 10.89 31.51 17.08
N GLU A 174 9.82 32.28 16.89
CA GLU A 174 9.53 33.46 17.70
C GLU A 174 9.20 33.08 19.15
N LYS A 175 8.37 32.04 19.37
CA LYS A 175 8.12 31.50 20.71
C LYS A 175 9.41 31.06 21.39
N ARG A 176 10.31 30.38 20.67
CA ARG A 176 11.63 29.98 21.19
C ARG A 176 12.51 31.19 21.54
N ARG A 177 12.51 32.25 20.70
CA ARG A 177 13.25 33.50 21.00
C ARG A 177 12.70 34.19 22.25
N ARG A 178 11.38 34.36 22.35
CA ARG A 178 10.72 34.97 23.52
C ARG A 178 11.00 34.18 24.80
N ALA A 179 10.98 32.85 24.74
CA ALA A 179 11.33 32.00 25.89
C ALA A 179 12.80 32.19 26.36
N LYS A 180 13.76 32.31 25.43
CA LYS A 180 15.16 32.60 25.76
C LYS A 180 15.34 33.98 26.40
N LEU A 181 14.63 35.00 25.92
CA LEU A 181 14.68 36.36 26.47
C LEU A 181 14.10 36.43 27.90
N ARG A 182 13.01 35.71 28.17
CA ARG A 182 12.41 35.62 29.52
C ARG A 182 13.37 34.97 30.52
N LYS A 183 14.12 33.94 30.13
CA LYS A 183 15.14 33.30 30.98
C LYS A 183 16.30 34.24 31.33
N LYS A 184 16.73 35.09 30.39
CA LYS A 184 17.80 36.08 30.63
C LYS A 184 17.36 37.19 31.59
N THR A 185 16.12 37.67 31.46
CA THR A 185 15.57 38.72 32.34
C THR A 185 15.33 38.20 33.76
N THR A 186 14.87 36.96 33.94
CA THR A 186 14.75 36.37 35.29
C THR A 186 16.11 36.07 35.93
N ALA A 187 17.09 35.59 35.17
CA ALA A 187 18.46 35.36 35.65
C ALA A 187 19.20 36.67 36.04
N ALA A 188 18.99 37.75 35.29
CA ALA A 188 19.53 39.07 35.62
C ALA A 188 18.88 39.68 36.88
N LYS A 189 17.61 39.37 37.14
CA LYS A 189 16.89 39.85 38.34
C LYS A 189 17.33 39.09 39.61
N SER A 190 17.72 37.82 39.50
CA SER A 190 18.23 37.04 40.64
C SER A 190 19.67 37.39 41.04
N SER A 191 20.50 37.88 40.13
CA SER A 191 21.89 38.27 40.45
C SER A 191 22.03 39.68 41.05
N GLY A 192 21.05 40.57 40.83
CA GLY A 192 21.05 41.92 41.40
C GLY A 192 20.59 42.04 42.87
N GLY A 193 19.97 40.99 43.43
CA GLY A 193 19.34 41.03 44.76
C GLY A 193 20.21 40.58 45.95
N GLN A 194 21.34 39.90 45.72
CA GLN A 194 22.09 39.22 46.80
C GLN A 194 23.32 39.96 47.36
N SER A 195 23.60 41.20 46.94
CA SER A 195 24.85 41.89 47.31
C SER A 195 24.78 42.79 48.57
N LYS A 196 23.59 43.18 49.08
CA LYS A 196 23.49 44.23 50.13
C LYS A 196 23.17 43.78 51.57
N GLY A 197 23.25 42.49 51.89
CA GLY A 197 22.82 41.97 53.21
C GLY A 197 23.91 41.59 54.23
N LYS A 198 25.19 41.51 53.87
CA LYS A 198 26.18 40.76 54.67
C LYS A 198 27.37 41.57 55.19
N LYS A 199 27.13 42.81 55.65
CA LYS A 199 28.19 43.64 56.27
C LYS A 199 27.76 44.36 57.54
N ARG A 200 27.06 43.68 58.45
CA ARG A 200 26.76 44.19 59.81
C ARG A 200 26.66 43.07 60.83
N ARG A 201 27.76 42.36 61.10
CA ARG A 201 27.91 41.59 62.35
C ARG A 201 29.37 41.18 62.59
N ARG A 202 30.17 42.12 63.08
CA ARG A 202 31.40 41.85 63.85
C ARG A 202 31.83 43.15 64.53
N LYS A 203 31.39 43.33 65.77
CA LYS A 203 32.01 44.15 66.82
C LYS A 203 31.20 43.96 68.10
N ARG A 204 31.65 43.04 68.95
CA ARG A 204 31.80 43.16 70.40
C ARG A 204 32.44 41.87 70.90
#